data_AF-A0A9P9N3U7-F1
#
_entry.id   AF-A0A9P9N3U7-F1
#
_cell.length_a   1.000
_cell.length_b   1.000
_cell.length_c   1.000
_cell.angle_alpha   90.00
_cell.angle_beta   90.00
_cell.angle_gamma   90.00
#
_symmetry.space_group_name_H-M   'P 1'
#
loop_
_entity.id
_entity.type
_entity.pdbx_description
1 polymer ?
#
loop_
_entity_poly.entity_id
_entity_poly.type
_entity_poly.pdbx_seq_one_letter_code
_entity_poly.pdbx_strand_id
1 'polypeptide(L)'
;MSFGSSVGDCILLAQLAWSTYQGAKKACGEHDELTREVSSLYKVLNRLRKEISNPESLVNKASDDKRQELEEHAAGCEGILKTMNNVLTKFNALTGEQRRGKRLWQKIKFGNGQTKDLADIRIKLSAHTSAIMMSVNLCSLDSLGRVEATLGRVEARSISHGEQLLGIRKALHWVTANMAAASGEGSVWTSYTNDDQTFWRELRRELAKEGYRSSTLQRHKRLIKNYIEELGNRGV
;
A
#
# COMPACT_ATOMS: atom_id res chain seq x y z
N MET A 1 -19.01 2.93 13.75
CA MET A 1 -19.72 3.62 12.67
C MET A 1 -19.46 2.83 11.41
N SER A 2 -20.50 2.24 10.84
CA SER A 2 -20.46 1.28 9.73
C SER A 2 -20.37 1.99 8.37
N PHE A 3 -19.48 1.49 7.50
CA PHE A 3 -19.40 1.68 6.05
C PHE A 3 -19.30 3.11 5.52
N GLY A 4 -18.06 3.55 5.29
CA GLY A 4 -17.73 4.86 4.73
C GLY A 4 -17.09 4.86 3.34
N SER A 5 -16.84 3.70 2.73
CA SER A 5 -16.48 3.63 1.30
C SER A 5 -17.50 2.78 0.56
N SER A 6 -18.24 3.45 -0.32
CA SER A 6 -19.17 2.76 -1.20
C SER A 6 -18.38 1.93 -2.22
N VAL A 7 -18.96 0.85 -2.73
CA VAL A 7 -18.49 0.18 -3.96
C VAL A 7 -18.18 1.22 -5.06
N GLY A 8 -18.95 2.32 -5.09
CA GLY A 8 -18.75 3.47 -5.96
C GLY A 8 -17.38 4.13 -5.82
N ASP A 9 -16.85 4.32 -4.61
CA ASP A 9 -15.56 4.97 -4.39
C ASP A 9 -14.41 4.12 -4.91
N CYS A 10 -14.48 2.80 -4.72
CA CYS A 10 -13.52 1.86 -5.30
C CYS A 10 -13.60 1.79 -6.82
N ILE A 11 -14.80 1.92 -7.41
CA ILE A 11 -14.98 2.01 -8.86
C ILE A 11 -14.29 3.28 -9.39
N LEU A 12 -14.56 4.43 -8.76
CA LEU A 12 -13.97 5.72 -9.15
C LEU A 12 -12.44 5.70 -9.03
N LEU A 13 -11.91 5.12 -7.96
CA LEU A 13 -10.48 4.98 -7.75
C LEU A 13 -9.82 4.11 -8.83
N ALA A 14 -10.42 2.97 -9.19
CA ALA A 14 -9.92 2.12 -10.27
C ALA A 14 -9.97 2.82 -11.64
N GLN A 15 -11.01 3.62 -11.91
CA GLN A 15 -11.11 4.44 -13.13
C GLN A 15 -10.07 5.55 -13.18
N LEU A 16 -9.80 6.21 -12.05
CA LEU A 16 -8.74 7.20 -11.94
C LEU A 16 -7.37 6.57 -12.19
N ALA A 17 -7.11 5.38 -11.62
CA ALA A 17 -5.87 4.64 -11.85
C ALA A 17 -5.70 4.26 -13.33
N TRP A 18 -6.77 3.81 -13.99
CA TRP A 18 -6.77 3.53 -15.41
C TRP A 18 -6.45 4.77 -16.26
N SER A 19 -7.09 5.90 -15.96
CA SER A 19 -6.86 7.17 -16.67
C SER A 19 -5.42 7.65 -16.51
N THR A 20 -4.89 7.53 -15.29
CA THR A 20 -3.49 7.84 -14.97
C THR A 20 -2.53 6.92 -15.73
N TYR A 21 -2.82 5.62 -15.80
CA TYR A 21 -2.03 4.66 -16.58
C TYR A 21 -1.99 5.01 -18.07
N GLN A 22 -3.14 5.33 -18.67
CA GLN A 22 -3.21 5.74 -20.07
C GLN A 22 -2.44 7.05 -20.32
N GLY A 23 -2.56 8.00 -19.40
CA GLY A 23 -1.78 9.24 -19.42
C GLY A 23 -0.28 8.98 -19.39
N ALA A 24 0.18 8.09 -18.49
CA ALA A 24 1.59 7.72 -18.34
C ALA A 24 2.11 6.99 -19.58
N LYS A 25 1.35 6.01 -20.10
CA LYS A 25 1.68 5.30 -21.34
C LYS A 25 1.87 6.26 -22.52
N LYS A 26 1.02 7.29 -22.62
CA LYS A 26 1.13 8.32 -23.67
C LYS A 26 2.31 9.28 -23.46
N ALA A 27 2.61 9.64 -22.21
CA ALA A 27 3.63 10.63 -21.87
C ALA A 27 5.05 10.06 -21.90
N CYS A 28 5.22 8.86 -21.32
CA CYS A 28 6.53 8.26 -21.03
C CYS A 28 6.79 6.98 -21.85
N GLY A 29 5.75 6.38 -22.44
CA GLY A 29 5.84 5.11 -23.15
C GLY A 29 5.43 3.91 -22.28
N GLU A 30 5.20 2.77 -22.92
CA GLU A 30 4.64 1.57 -22.28
C GLU A 30 5.58 0.90 -21.27
N HIS A 31 6.88 0.97 -21.54
CA HIS A 31 7.90 0.31 -20.73
C HIS A 31 8.56 1.23 -19.70
N ASP A 32 8.14 2.49 -19.64
CA ASP A 32 8.62 3.41 -18.62
C ASP A 32 8.22 2.94 -17.22
N GLU A 33 9.10 3.18 -16.26
CA GLU A 33 8.93 2.70 -14.91
C GLU A 33 7.70 3.29 -14.22
N LEU A 34 7.35 4.57 -14.48
CA LEU A 34 6.10 5.16 -13.98
C LEU A 34 4.88 4.43 -14.57
N THR A 35 4.90 4.17 -15.88
CA THR A 35 3.81 3.47 -16.56
C THR A 35 3.61 2.06 -15.98
N ARG A 36 4.72 1.37 -15.66
CA ARG A 36 4.69 0.06 -15.00
C ARG A 36 4.10 0.14 -13.60
N GLU A 37 4.55 1.07 -12.76
CA GLU A 37 4.03 1.23 -11.39
C GLU A 37 2.53 1.54 -11.38
N VAL A 38 2.08 2.48 -12.22
CA VAL A 38 0.65 2.84 -12.30
C VAL A 38 -0.17 1.69 -12.89
N SER A 39 0.38 0.91 -13.82
CA SER A 39 -0.26 -0.30 -14.36
C SER A 39 -0.46 -1.36 -13.27
N SER A 40 0.55 -1.61 -12.45
CA SER A 40 0.49 -2.54 -11.31
C SER A 40 -0.58 -2.09 -10.30
N LEU A 41 -0.57 -0.81 -9.93
CA LEU A 41 -1.58 -0.24 -9.03
C LEU A 41 -3.00 -0.39 -9.61
N TYR A 42 -3.20 -0.04 -10.88
CA TYR A 42 -4.49 -0.21 -11.56
C TYR A 42 -4.97 -1.67 -11.51
N LYS A 43 -4.10 -2.65 -11.79
CA LYS A 43 -4.47 -4.07 -11.74
C LYS A 43 -4.93 -4.48 -10.35
N VAL A 44 -4.23 -4.05 -9.30
CA VAL A 44 -4.59 -4.34 -7.91
C VAL A 44 -5.91 -3.68 -7.53
N LEU A 45 -6.10 -2.39 -7.84
CA LEU A 45 -7.36 -1.67 -7.58
C LEU A 45 -8.53 -2.26 -8.36
N ASN A 46 -8.30 -2.70 -9.59
CA ASN A 46 -9.33 -3.35 -10.40
C ASN A 46 -9.71 -4.73 -9.84
N ARG A 47 -8.75 -5.48 -9.27
CA ARG A 47 -9.04 -6.71 -8.53
C ARG A 47 -9.87 -6.41 -7.29
N LEU A 48 -9.44 -5.45 -6.47
CA LEU A 48 -10.16 -5.00 -5.29
C LEU A 48 -11.60 -4.61 -5.61
N ARG A 49 -11.81 -3.83 -6.68
CA ARG A 49 -13.14 -3.47 -7.18
C ARG A 49 -14.02 -4.69 -7.45
N LYS A 50 -13.46 -5.74 -8.07
CA LYS A 50 -14.20 -6.99 -8.35
C LYS A 50 -14.57 -7.72 -7.07
N GLU A 51 -13.65 -7.80 -6.11
CA GLU A 51 -13.89 -8.43 -4.81
C GLU A 51 -15.01 -7.70 -4.04
N ILE A 52 -14.92 -6.37 -3.94
CA ILE A 52 -15.93 -5.55 -3.25
C ILE A 52 -17.30 -5.64 -3.94
N SER A 53 -17.33 -5.79 -5.27
CA SER A 53 -18.59 -5.93 -6.02
C SER A 53 -19.25 -7.31 -5.87
N ASN A 54 -18.52 -8.31 -5.36
CA ASN A 54 -19.04 -9.65 -5.13
C ASN A 54 -19.43 -9.81 -3.64
N PRO A 55 -20.73 -9.89 -3.28
CA PRO A 55 -21.16 -10.01 -1.89
C PRO A 55 -20.58 -11.22 -1.17
N GLU A 56 -20.27 -12.29 -1.91
CA GLU A 56 -19.72 -13.53 -1.37
C GLU A 56 -18.20 -13.51 -1.21
N SER A 57 -17.53 -12.43 -1.63
CA SER A 57 -16.07 -12.32 -1.53
C SER A 57 -15.60 -12.30 -0.09
N LEU A 58 -14.36 -12.77 0.10
CA LEU A 58 -13.72 -12.77 1.40
C LEU A 58 -13.47 -11.34 1.92
N VAL A 59 -13.29 -10.37 1.02
CA VAL A 59 -13.20 -8.94 1.39
C VAL A 59 -14.50 -8.44 2.01
N ASN A 60 -15.66 -8.85 1.49
CA ASN A 60 -16.95 -8.45 2.06
C ASN A 60 -17.31 -9.21 3.33
N LYS A 61 -16.74 -10.40 3.54
CA LYS A 61 -16.91 -11.22 4.75
C LYS A 61 -15.89 -10.93 5.85
N ALA A 62 -14.80 -10.24 5.54
CA ALA A 62 -13.75 -9.88 6.49
C ALA A 62 -14.27 -8.94 7.58
N SER A 63 -13.59 -8.94 8.73
CA SER A 63 -13.90 -8.03 9.85
C SER A 63 -13.79 -6.55 9.46
N ASP A 64 -14.57 -5.71 10.15
CA ASP A 64 -14.59 -4.25 9.92
C ASP A 64 -13.18 -3.63 9.99
N ASP A 65 -12.31 -4.10 10.90
CA ASP A 65 -10.94 -3.60 11.04
C ASP A 65 -10.09 -3.86 9.78
N LYS A 66 -10.21 -5.06 9.18
CA LYS A 66 -9.45 -5.43 7.97
C LYS A 66 -9.93 -4.63 6.77
N ARG A 67 -11.23 -4.36 6.71
CA ARG A 67 -11.84 -3.53 5.68
C ARG A 67 -11.38 -2.08 5.82
N GLN A 68 -11.40 -1.54 7.04
CA GLN A 68 -10.92 -0.19 7.30
C GLN A 68 -9.43 -0.03 6.92
N GLU A 69 -8.58 -0.99 7.27
CA GLU A 69 -7.16 -0.99 6.90
C GLU A 69 -6.97 -0.93 5.37
N LEU A 70 -7.74 -1.74 4.63
CA LEU A 70 -7.75 -1.74 3.17
C LEU A 70 -8.22 -0.41 2.57
N GLU A 71 -9.26 0.19 3.15
CA GLU A 71 -9.80 1.49 2.76
C GLU A 71 -8.78 2.61 2.93
N GLU A 72 -8.05 2.62 4.04
CA GLU A 72 -7.03 3.63 4.31
C GLU A 72 -5.86 3.54 3.33
N HIS A 73 -5.43 2.33 2.98
CA HIS A 73 -4.40 2.13 1.95
C HIS A 73 -4.87 2.56 0.55
N ALA A 74 -6.14 2.27 0.21
CA ALA A 74 -6.76 2.70 -1.03
C ALA A 74 -6.91 4.23 -1.11
N ALA A 75 -7.40 4.88 -0.04
CA ALA A 75 -7.53 6.33 0.05
C ALA A 75 -6.16 7.03 -0.06
N GLY A 76 -5.11 6.46 0.53
CA GLY A 76 -3.75 6.99 0.44
C GLY A 76 -3.22 7.10 -0.99
N CYS A 77 -3.57 6.15 -1.87
CA CYS A 77 -3.13 6.19 -3.27
C CYS A 77 -3.97 7.15 -4.14
N GLU A 78 -5.21 7.46 -3.76
CA GLU A 78 -6.09 8.36 -4.50
C GLU A 78 -5.49 9.75 -4.68
N GLY A 79 -4.94 10.34 -3.60
CA GLY A 79 -4.31 11.66 -3.66
C GLY A 79 -3.09 11.72 -4.59
N ILE A 80 -2.35 10.60 -4.66
CA ILE A 80 -1.21 10.44 -5.56
C ILE A 80 -1.68 10.35 -7.01
N LEU A 81 -2.68 9.50 -7.27
CA LEU A 81 -3.27 9.34 -8.59
C LEU A 81 -3.91 10.64 -9.11
N LYS A 82 -4.65 11.38 -8.28
CA LYS A 82 -5.22 12.69 -8.65
C LYS A 82 -4.12 13.67 -9.09
N THR A 83 -3.06 13.76 -8.29
CA THR A 83 -1.93 14.64 -8.61
C THR A 83 -1.26 14.21 -9.91
N MET A 84 -0.96 12.91 -10.05
CA MET A 84 -0.30 12.37 -11.23
C MET A 84 -1.14 12.55 -12.50
N ASN A 85 -2.44 12.24 -12.45
CA ASN A 85 -3.37 12.41 -13.57
C ASN A 85 -3.43 13.87 -14.03
N ASN A 86 -3.45 14.82 -13.09
CA ASN A 86 -3.45 16.25 -13.40
C ASN A 86 -2.17 16.68 -14.12
N VAL A 87 -1.01 16.23 -13.65
CA VAL A 87 0.27 16.55 -14.30
C VAL A 87 0.30 15.91 -15.68
N LEU A 88 -0.10 14.64 -15.82
CA LEU A 88 -0.05 13.87 -17.07
C LEU A 88 -0.97 14.49 -18.12
N THR A 89 -2.15 14.92 -17.70
CA THR A 89 -3.10 15.63 -18.56
C THR A 89 -2.47 16.91 -19.11
N LYS A 90 -1.85 17.73 -18.25
CA LYS A 90 -1.17 18.97 -18.67
C LYS A 90 0.01 18.71 -19.60
N PHE A 91 0.84 17.71 -19.30
CA PHE A 91 1.99 17.37 -20.14
C PHE A 91 1.58 16.81 -21.50
N ASN A 92 0.56 15.95 -21.53
CA ASN A 92 0.01 15.40 -22.77
C ASN A 92 -0.74 16.44 -23.62
N ALA A 93 -1.06 17.61 -23.08
CA ALA A 93 -1.60 18.74 -23.85
C ALA A 93 -0.52 19.60 -24.52
N LEU A 94 0.75 19.47 -24.11
CA LEU A 94 1.87 20.22 -24.70
C LEU A 94 2.22 19.68 -26.10
N THR A 95 2.68 20.56 -26.99
CA THR A 95 3.21 20.21 -28.31
C THR A 95 4.61 19.58 -28.22
N GLY A 96 5.07 18.92 -29.29
CA GLY A 96 6.35 18.19 -29.31
C GLY A 96 7.58 19.04 -28.92
N GLU A 97 7.64 20.30 -29.37
CA GLU A 97 8.70 21.24 -28.99
C GLU A 97 8.62 21.66 -27.51
N GLN A 98 7.40 21.86 -27.00
CA GLN A 98 7.17 22.22 -25.60
C GLN A 98 7.48 21.07 -24.63
N ARG A 99 7.36 19.81 -25.07
CA ARG A 99 7.72 18.63 -24.28
C ARG A 99 9.23 18.41 -24.19
N ARG A 100 9.97 18.65 -25.28
CA ARG A 100 11.44 18.48 -25.33
C ARG A 100 12.19 19.42 -24.37
N GLY A 101 11.62 20.60 -24.07
CA GLY A 101 12.28 21.63 -23.28
C GLY A 101 12.14 21.55 -21.75
N LYS A 102 11.37 20.59 -21.19
CA LYS A 102 10.95 20.70 -19.78
C LYS A 102 11.37 19.52 -18.88
N ARG A 103 12.32 19.81 -17.98
CA ARG A 103 12.53 19.15 -16.66
C ARG A 103 11.34 19.26 -15.72
N LEU A 104 10.26 19.94 -16.12
CA LEU A 104 9.05 20.20 -15.33
C LEU A 104 8.34 18.92 -14.87
N TRP A 105 8.61 17.77 -15.50
CA TRP A 105 8.06 16.46 -15.14
C TRP A 105 8.80 15.76 -13.98
N GLN A 106 10.08 16.10 -13.75
CA GLN A 106 10.89 15.48 -12.70
C GLN A 106 10.49 15.93 -11.29
N LYS A 107 9.77 17.05 -11.19
CA LYS A 107 9.35 17.65 -9.92
C LYS A 107 7.86 17.97 -9.96
N ILE A 108 7.07 17.14 -9.28
CA ILE A 108 5.61 17.24 -9.26
C ILE A 108 5.19 17.93 -7.96
N LYS A 109 4.45 19.04 -8.09
CA LYS A 109 3.89 19.78 -6.96
C LYS A 109 2.48 19.26 -6.64
N PHE A 110 2.31 18.75 -5.43
CA PHE A 110 1.04 18.26 -4.90
C PHE A 110 0.14 19.43 -4.47
N GLY A 111 -1.17 19.17 -4.36
CA GLY A 111 -2.16 20.18 -3.94
C GLY A 111 -1.91 20.81 -2.57
N ASN A 112 -1.06 20.20 -1.75
CA ASN A 112 -0.59 20.73 -0.45
C ASN A 112 0.68 21.61 -0.55
N GLY A 113 1.14 21.93 -1.76
CA GLY A 113 2.31 22.78 -2.00
C GLY A 113 3.67 22.06 -1.96
N GLN A 114 3.72 20.78 -1.56
CA GLN A 114 4.96 20.00 -1.55
C GLN A 114 5.35 19.57 -2.96
N THR A 115 6.61 19.82 -3.33
CA THR A 115 7.21 19.30 -4.56
C THR A 115 7.91 17.98 -4.24
N LYS A 116 7.51 16.90 -4.90
CA LYS A 116 8.17 15.59 -4.77
C LYS A 116 8.84 15.19 -6.08
N ASP A 117 9.92 14.42 -5.96
CA ASP A 117 10.54 13.79 -7.12
C ASP A 117 9.60 12.71 -7.68
N LEU A 118 9.66 12.51 -9.00
CA LEU A 118 9.00 11.39 -9.65
C LEU A 118 9.46 10.05 -9.06
N ALA A 119 10.74 9.92 -8.68
CA ALA A 119 11.27 8.74 -8.01
C ALA A 119 10.53 8.47 -6.68
N ASP A 120 10.36 9.50 -5.83
CA ASP A 120 9.62 9.38 -4.57
C ASP A 120 8.15 8.98 -4.79
N ILE A 121 7.55 9.50 -5.86
CA ILE A 121 6.15 9.18 -6.19
C ILE A 121 6.04 7.71 -6.63
N ARG A 122 6.99 7.22 -7.43
CA ARG A 122 7.02 5.82 -7.84
C ARG A 122 7.18 4.88 -6.65
N ILE A 123 8.10 5.18 -5.73
CA ILE A 123 8.27 4.42 -4.49
C ILE A 123 6.95 4.38 -3.71
N LYS A 124 6.25 5.52 -3.59
CA LYS A 124 4.96 5.57 -2.90
C LYS A 124 3.86 4.79 -3.62
N LEU A 125 3.78 4.86 -4.95
CA LEU A 125 2.82 4.07 -5.73
C LEU A 125 3.07 2.57 -5.57
N SER A 126 4.33 2.16 -5.62
CA SER A 126 4.74 0.78 -5.40
C SER A 126 4.38 0.32 -3.99
N ALA A 127 4.69 1.13 -2.97
CA ALA A 127 4.33 0.83 -1.57
C ALA A 127 2.82 0.72 -1.36
N HIS A 128 2.01 1.63 -1.92
CA HIS A 128 0.55 1.49 -1.86
C HIS A 128 0.05 0.25 -2.59
N THR A 129 0.63 -0.09 -3.74
CA THR A 129 0.28 -1.31 -4.49
C THR A 129 0.50 -2.56 -3.64
N SER A 130 1.68 -2.66 -3.00
CA SER A 130 2.03 -3.76 -2.12
C SER A 130 1.16 -3.79 -0.87
N ALA A 131 0.94 -2.66 -0.21
CA ALA A 131 0.07 -2.56 0.97
C ALA A 131 -1.36 -3.02 0.67
N ILE A 132 -1.97 -2.54 -0.42
CA ILE A 132 -3.31 -2.96 -0.83
C ILE A 132 -3.34 -4.47 -1.13
N MET A 133 -2.32 -4.99 -1.84
CA MET A 133 -2.23 -6.42 -2.13
C MET A 133 -2.15 -7.24 -0.83
N MET A 134 -1.34 -6.81 0.13
CA MET A 134 -1.21 -7.44 1.44
C MET A 134 -2.52 -7.43 2.22
N SER A 135 -3.22 -6.30 2.28
CA SER A 135 -4.51 -6.19 2.98
C SER A 135 -5.62 -7.00 2.32
N VAL A 136 -5.67 -7.06 0.98
CA VAL A 136 -6.61 -7.94 0.24
C VAL A 136 -6.32 -9.41 0.52
N ASN A 137 -5.03 -9.79 0.50
CA ASN A 137 -4.63 -11.14 0.87
C ASN A 137 -5.02 -11.44 2.32
N LEU A 138 -4.86 -10.49 3.24
CA LEU A 138 -5.28 -10.66 4.63
C LEU A 138 -6.79 -10.87 4.80
N CYS A 139 -7.61 -10.12 4.05
CA CYS A 139 -9.05 -10.35 4.00
C CYS A 139 -9.39 -11.74 3.47
N SER A 140 -8.59 -12.25 2.53
CA SER A 140 -8.73 -13.61 1.99
C SER A 140 -8.24 -14.70 2.95
N LEU A 141 -7.53 -14.33 4.02
CA LEU A 141 -6.84 -15.25 4.94
C LEU A 141 -7.57 -15.46 6.26
N ASP A 142 -8.86 -15.13 6.35
CA ASP A 142 -9.65 -15.04 7.59
C ASP A 142 -9.79 -16.35 8.43
N SER A 143 -8.96 -17.38 8.21
CA SER A 143 -8.98 -18.61 9.02
C SER A 143 -7.70 -19.49 9.07
N LEU A 144 -6.57 -19.16 8.43
CA LEU A 144 -5.47 -20.15 8.30
C LEU A 144 -4.16 -19.85 9.05
N GLY A 145 -4.08 -18.73 9.75
CA GLY A 145 -2.87 -18.28 10.44
C GLY A 145 -2.82 -18.52 11.93
N ARG A 146 -1.75 -19.16 12.42
CA ARG A 146 -1.48 -19.25 13.87
C ARG A 146 -1.31 -17.86 14.48
N VAL A 147 -0.74 -16.91 13.75
CA VAL A 147 -0.50 -15.57 14.26
C VAL A 147 -1.77 -14.73 14.26
N GLU A 148 -2.56 -14.74 13.19
CA GLU A 148 -3.87 -14.05 13.14
C GLU A 148 -4.84 -14.57 14.22
N ALA A 149 -4.91 -15.89 14.42
CA ALA A 149 -5.71 -16.47 15.49
C ALA A 149 -5.19 -16.07 16.89
N THR A 150 -3.88 -15.88 17.04
CA THR A 150 -3.29 -15.39 18.30
C THR A 150 -3.55 -13.90 18.48
N LEU A 151 -3.47 -13.11 17.40
CA LEU A 151 -3.73 -11.68 17.39
C LEU A 151 -5.18 -11.40 17.80
N GLY A 152 -6.15 -12.06 17.14
CA GLY A 152 -7.57 -11.94 17.48
C GLY A 152 -7.89 -12.35 18.92
N ARG A 153 -7.20 -13.37 19.48
CA ARG A 153 -7.34 -13.74 20.89
C ARG A 153 -6.78 -12.70 21.85
N VAL A 154 -5.69 -12.02 21.49
CA VAL A 154 -5.10 -10.96 22.32
C VAL A 154 -5.93 -9.67 22.22
N GLU A 155 -6.42 -9.33 21.02
CA GLU A 155 -7.35 -8.24 20.77
C GLU A 155 -8.64 -8.41 21.59
N ALA A 156 -9.23 -9.61 21.58
CA ALA A 156 -10.44 -9.90 22.35
C ALA A 156 -10.26 -9.85 23.87
N ARG A 157 -9.02 -9.96 24.38
CA ARG A 157 -8.74 -10.04 25.83
C ARG A 157 -8.53 -8.67 26.47
N SER A 158 -8.18 -7.64 25.69
CA SER A 158 -8.03 -6.28 26.20
C SER A 158 -8.16 -5.25 25.07
N ILE A 159 -9.13 -4.36 25.20
CA ILE A 159 -9.41 -3.29 24.21
C ILE A 159 -8.16 -2.46 23.92
N SER A 160 -7.42 -2.04 24.96
CA SER A 160 -6.22 -1.22 24.80
C SER A 160 -5.05 -1.96 24.13
N HIS A 161 -4.95 -3.28 24.32
CA HIS A 161 -3.92 -4.09 23.67
C HIS A 161 -4.32 -4.43 22.24
N GLY A 162 -5.63 -4.59 21.98
CA GLY A 162 -6.16 -4.80 20.66
C GLY A 162 -5.92 -3.61 19.74
N GLU A 163 -6.29 -2.40 20.18
CA GLU A 163 -6.04 -1.17 19.40
C GLU A 163 -4.55 -0.96 19.09
N GLN A 164 -3.66 -1.24 20.04
CA GLN A 164 -2.21 -1.16 19.82
C GLN A 164 -1.72 -2.20 18.79
N LEU A 165 -2.24 -3.42 18.83
CA LEU A 165 -1.86 -4.49 17.92
C LEU A 165 -2.39 -4.26 16.50
N LEU A 166 -3.62 -3.78 16.36
CA LEU A 166 -4.19 -3.35 15.09
C LEU A 166 -3.37 -2.23 14.46
N GLY A 167 -3.00 -1.23 15.26
CA GLY A 167 -2.12 -0.15 14.81
C GLY A 167 -0.75 -0.67 14.35
N ILE A 168 -0.11 -1.54 15.15
CA ILE A 168 1.19 -2.14 14.80
C ILE A 168 1.07 -2.95 13.51
N ARG A 169 0.00 -3.74 13.33
CA ARG A 169 -0.22 -4.55 12.12
C ARG A 169 -0.30 -3.66 10.88
N LYS A 170 -1.13 -2.63 10.94
CA LYS A 170 -1.28 -1.65 9.85
C LYS A 170 0.03 -0.95 9.52
N ALA A 171 0.76 -0.50 10.55
CA ALA A 171 2.07 0.14 10.37
C ALA A 171 3.09 -0.85 9.78
N LEU A 172 3.02 -2.12 10.17
CA LEU A 172 3.88 -3.17 9.67
C LEU A 172 3.68 -3.41 8.18
N HIS A 173 2.43 -3.52 7.70
CA HIS A 173 2.11 -3.64 6.26
C HIS A 173 2.71 -2.49 5.48
N TRP A 174 2.44 -1.26 5.93
CA TRP A 174 2.95 -0.04 5.32
C TRP A 174 4.48 0.01 5.28
N VAL A 175 5.14 -0.27 6.41
CA VAL A 175 6.60 -0.27 6.53
C VAL A 175 7.21 -1.34 5.64
N THR A 176 6.71 -2.58 5.67
CA THR A 176 7.23 -3.67 4.83
C THR A 176 7.04 -3.36 3.34
N ALA A 177 5.91 -2.78 2.97
CA ALA A 177 5.64 -2.37 1.60
C ALA A 177 6.58 -1.24 1.13
N ASN A 178 6.84 -0.25 1.98
CA ASN A 178 7.80 0.81 1.68
C ASN A 178 9.23 0.29 1.56
N MET A 179 9.64 -0.65 2.42
CA MET A 179 10.96 -1.26 2.35
C MET A 179 11.14 -2.02 1.03
N ALA A 180 10.10 -2.71 0.54
CA ALA A 180 10.10 -3.41 -0.74
C ALA A 180 10.20 -2.45 -1.92
N ALA A 181 9.40 -1.40 -1.87
CA ALA A 181 9.42 -0.35 -2.89
C ALA A 181 10.79 0.36 -2.96
N ALA A 182 11.45 0.54 -1.82
CA ALA A 182 12.76 1.20 -1.73
C ALA A 182 13.92 0.30 -2.18
N SER A 183 13.84 -1.02 -1.94
CA SER A 183 14.89 -1.96 -2.39
C SER A 183 14.78 -2.29 -3.88
N GLY A 184 13.60 -2.10 -4.50
CA GLY A 184 13.34 -2.50 -5.88
C GLY A 184 13.19 -4.03 -6.05
N GLU A 185 13.30 -4.79 -4.97
CA GLU A 185 12.98 -6.21 -4.91
C GLU A 185 11.46 -6.31 -4.76
N GLY A 186 10.77 -6.63 -5.86
CA GLY A 186 9.30 -6.65 -5.95
C GLY A 186 8.58 -7.54 -4.93
N SER A 187 9.31 -8.37 -4.18
CA SER A 187 8.85 -8.95 -2.92
C SER A 187 9.96 -8.80 -1.89
N VAL A 188 9.63 -8.14 -0.79
CA VAL A 188 10.49 -8.01 0.40
C VAL A 188 10.74 -9.39 1.03
N TRP A 189 9.87 -10.36 0.74
CA TRP A 189 9.71 -11.58 1.49
C TRP A 189 10.62 -12.73 1.07
N THR A 190 11.08 -12.75 -0.19
CA THR A 190 11.96 -13.83 -0.70
C THR A 190 13.37 -13.81 -0.12
N SER A 191 13.77 -12.69 0.51
CA SER A 191 15.12 -12.45 1.01
C SER A 191 15.26 -12.65 2.54
N TYR A 192 14.18 -12.97 3.27
CA TYR A 192 14.23 -13.05 4.73
C TYR A 192 14.54 -14.42 5.30
N THR A 193 15.54 -14.44 6.19
CA THR A 193 15.67 -15.43 7.25
C THR A 193 15.35 -14.75 8.59
N ASN A 194 14.75 -15.46 9.55
CA ASN A 194 14.27 -14.94 10.84
C ASN A 194 15.36 -14.17 11.64
N ASP A 195 16.64 -14.37 11.29
CA ASP A 195 17.82 -13.81 11.95
C ASP A 195 18.49 -12.62 11.24
N ASP A 196 17.88 -12.05 10.19
CA ASP A 196 18.42 -10.84 9.57
C ASP A 196 18.34 -9.61 10.51
N GLN A 197 19.43 -9.37 11.24
CA GLN A 197 19.55 -8.25 12.18
C GLN A 197 19.46 -6.89 11.50
N THR A 198 19.80 -6.78 10.21
CA THR A 198 19.77 -5.52 9.47
C THR A 198 18.33 -5.15 9.13
N PHE A 199 17.55 -6.11 8.62
CA PHE A 199 16.11 -5.95 8.43
C PHE A 199 15.39 -5.58 9.72
N TRP A 200 15.64 -6.31 10.82
CA TRP A 200 14.96 -6.04 12.10
C TRP A 200 15.32 -4.69 12.72
N ARG A 201 16.49 -4.14 12.38
CA ARG A 201 16.91 -2.80 12.81
C ARG A 201 16.21 -1.73 11.98
N GLU A 202 16.16 -1.93 10.67
CA GLU A 202 15.47 -1.05 9.72
C GLU A 202 13.98 -0.99 10.01
N LEU A 203 13.32 -2.14 10.12
CA LEU A 203 11.91 -2.26 10.46
C LEU A 203 11.56 -1.52 11.76
N ARG A 204 12.37 -1.68 12.82
CA ARG A 204 12.16 -0.97 14.09
C ARG A 204 12.30 0.54 13.94
N ARG A 205 13.23 1.00 13.09
CA ARG A 205 13.44 2.42 12.83
C ARG A 205 12.23 3.02 12.11
N GLU A 206 11.72 2.35 11.09
CA GLU A 206 10.55 2.83 10.34
C GLU A 206 9.28 2.77 11.19
N LEU A 207 9.06 1.71 11.98
CA LEU A 207 7.95 1.67 12.93
C LEU A 207 8.03 2.79 14.00
N ALA A 208 9.24 3.19 14.40
CA ALA A 208 9.40 4.34 15.28
C ALA A 208 9.03 5.67 14.60
N LYS A 209 9.27 5.83 13.30
CA LYS A 209 8.82 7.00 12.52
C LYS A 209 7.30 7.05 12.41
N GLU A 210 6.63 5.90 12.37
CA GLU A 210 5.17 5.78 12.43
C GLU A 210 4.61 6.01 13.85
N GLY A 211 5.45 6.33 14.84
CA GLY A 211 5.04 6.74 16.19
C GLY A 211 5.04 5.63 17.24
N TYR A 212 5.47 4.41 16.90
CA TYR A 212 5.50 3.31 17.86
C TYR A 212 6.73 3.36 18.76
N ARG A 213 6.50 3.38 20.08
CA ARG A 213 7.58 3.39 21.08
C ARG A 213 8.33 2.05 21.07
N SER A 214 9.65 2.11 21.26
CA SER A 214 10.51 0.92 21.38
C SER A 214 10.02 -0.07 22.44
N SER A 215 9.51 0.40 23.57
CA SER A 215 8.99 -0.47 24.65
C SER A 215 7.77 -1.29 24.20
N THR A 216 6.89 -0.70 23.40
CA THR A 216 5.72 -1.38 22.80
C THR A 216 6.16 -2.40 21.76
N LEU A 217 7.10 -2.04 20.88
CA LEU A 217 7.67 -2.97 19.89
C LEU A 217 8.39 -4.15 20.54
N GLN A 218 9.12 -3.94 21.64
CA GLN A 218 9.77 -5.02 22.40
C GLN A 218 8.73 -5.94 23.06
N ARG A 219 7.67 -5.39 23.65
CA ARG A 219 6.58 -6.16 24.26
C ARG A 219 5.91 -7.11 23.25
N HIS A 220 5.73 -6.66 22.01
CA HIS A 220 5.07 -7.45 20.96
C HIS A 220 6.05 -8.13 19.98
N LYS A 221 7.36 -8.10 20.25
CA LYS A 221 8.42 -8.57 19.33
C LYS A 221 8.18 -9.95 18.75
N ARG A 222 7.78 -10.92 19.58
CA ARG A 222 7.55 -12.30 19.13
C ARG A 222 6.36 -12.39 18.16
N LEU A 223 5.28 -11.67 18.45
CA LEU A 223 4.11 -11.66 17.57
C LEU A 223 4.44 -10.99 16.24
N ILE A 224 5.16 -9.85 16.27
CA ILE A 224 5.62 -9.15 15.07
C ILE A 224 6.52 -10.04 14.21
N LYS A 225 7.47 -10.75 14.83
CA LYS A 225 8.35 -11.70 14.15
C LYS A 225 7.58 -12.80 13.42
N ASN A 226 6.71 -13.49 14.17
CA ASN A 226 5.93 -14.57 13.61
C ASN A 226 4.99 -14.06 12.51
N TYR A 227 4.45 -12.85 12.65
CA TYR A 227 3.58 -12.26 11.65
C TYR A 227 4.29 -12.03 10.31
N ILE A 228 5.49 -11.45 10.36
CA ILE A 228 6.35 -11.26 9.19
C ILE A 228 6.73 -12.61 8.56
N GLU A 229 7.12 -13.59 9.37
CA GLU A 229 7.45 -14.93 8.87
C GLU A 229 6.24 -15.59 8.17
N GLU A 230 5.04 -15.45 8.74
CA GLU A 230 3.82 -15.98 8.16
C GLU A 230 3.43 -15.27 6.84
N LEU A 231 3.65 -13.96 6.75
CA LEU A 231 3.46 -13.19 5.52
C LEU A 231 4.43 -13.66 4.43
N GLY A 232 5.71 -13.87 4.76
CA GLY A 232 6.70 -14.27 3.76
C GLY A 232 6.56 -15.70 3.27
N ASN A 233 6.23 -16.65 4.16
CA ASN A 233 5.98 -18.05 3.79
C ASN A 233 4.78 -18.21 2.83
N ARG A 234 3.90 -17.21 2.75
CA ARG A 234 2.70 -17.24 1.91
C ARG A 234 2.89 -16.60 0.53
N GLY A 235 4.11 -16.17 0.20
CA GLY A 235 4.45 -15.68 -1.14
C GLY A 235 3.74 -14.38 -1.52
N VAL A 236 3.47 -13.53 -0.53
CA VAL A 236 3.14 -12.11 -0.77
C VAL A 236 4.45 -11.33 -0.98
#